data_AF-A0A6C0IN56-F1
#
_entry.id   AF-A0A6C0IN56-F1
#
_cell.length_a   1.000
_cell.length_b   1.000
_cell.length_c   1.000
_cell.angle_alpha   90.00
_cell.angle_beta   90.00
_cell.angle_gamma   90.00
#
_symmetry.space_group_name_H-M   'P 1'
#
loop_
_entity.id
_entity.type
_entity.pdbx_description
1 polymer ?
#
loop_
_entity_poly.entity_id
_entity_poly.type
_entity_poly.pdbx_seq_one_letter_code
_entity_poly.pdbx_strand_id
1 'polypeptide(L)'
;MELSLLNYKLHKQEIRKKYYNGNIEFNTTQKILIDSFIKSGLLNNAIAEDNYKNVYFKCSSMCLLQDVYETLKPINIYKIIYDISTQMRYLLEDENSVFIGFDPRHILVVNDNTYLYINGTHLAKIDKQENIEIKYPPNSEDFILAPELYEISELPCKINYKCSYYSVGILYLYMFKTMETKNMQKIDTNDVEEISQLLKTLSINHTKIFYFLQRCLQKNPVNRQILFI
;
A
#
# COMPACT_ATOMS: atom_id res chain seq x y z
N MET A 1 -4.18 23.56 -4.43
CA MET A 1 -4.60 22.40 -3.62
C MET A 1 -3.37 22.01 -2.83
N GLU A 2 -3.38 22.30 -1.53
CA GLU A 2 -2.16 22.34 -0.73
C GLU A 2 -1.48 20.97 -0.63
N LEU A 3 -0.17 20.96 -0.86
CA LEU A 3 0.76 19.87 -0.55
C LEU A 3 0.92 19.63 0.98
N SER A 4 0.00 20.15 1.81
CA SER A 4 0.06 20.16 3.29
C SER A 4 -0.40 18.85 3.94
N LEU A 5 -0.91 17.88 3.18
CA LEU A 5 -1.45 16.60 3.68
C LEU A 5 -0.48 15.42 3.58
N LEU A 6 0.70 15.58 2.99
CA LEU A 6 1.69 14.51 2.90
C LEU A 6 2.65 14.59 4.09
N ASN A 7 2.81 13.48 4.82
CA ASN A 7 3.78 13.35 5.91
C ASN A 7 5.24 13.22 5.44
N TYR A 8 5.47 13.50 4.16
CA TYR A 8 6.76 13.44 3.49
C TYR A 8 6.81 14.44 2.33
N LYS A 9 8.03 14.76 1.90
CA LYS A 9 8.34 15.51 0.69
C LYS A 9 9.19 14.67 -0.24
N LEU A 10 8.99 14.86 -1.53
CA LEU A 10 9.73 14.17 -2.58
C LEU A 10 10.59 15.19 -3.33
N HIS A 11 11.89 14.94 -3.40
CA HIS A 11 12.83 15.79 -4.13
C HIS A 11 13.60 14.97 -5.16
N LYS A 12 13.86 15.56 -6.32
CA LYS A 12 14.81 15.02 -7.31
C LYS A 12 15.78 16.09 -7.75
N GLN A 13 17.06 15.77 -7.77
CA GLN A 13 18.12 16.64 -8.26
C GLN A 13 18.82 15.97 -9.43
N GLU A 14 18.92 16.67 -10.57
CA GLU A 14 19.62 16.14 -11.74
C GLU A 14 21.13 16.12 -11.47
N ILE A 15 21.76 14.98 -11.75
CA ILE A 15 23.22 14.79 -11.64
C ILE A 15 23.85 14.78 -13.03
N ARG A 16 23.20 14.10 -13.97
CA ARG A 16 23.58 13.94 -15.38
C ARG A 16 22.30 13.82 -16.20
N LYS A 17 22.37 14.10 -17.50
CA LYS A 17 21.22 14.05 -18.41
C LYS A 17 20.41 12.75 -18.21
N LYS A 18 19.17 12.87 -17.71
CA LYS A 18 18.23 11.78 -17.38
C LYS A 18 18.62 10.87 -16.19
N TYR A 19 19.50 11.33 -15.30
CA TYR A 19 19.88 10.65 -14.06
C TYR A 19 19.79 11.62 -12.87
N TYR A 20 19.06 11.20 -11.84
CA TYR A 20 18.71 12.02 -10.69
C TYR A 20 19.12 11.35 -9.38
N ASN A 21 19.42 12.16 -8.38
CA ASN A 21 19.36 11.76 -6.98
C ASN A 21 17.94 12.03 -6.48
N GLY A 22 17.21 10.98 -6.15
CA GLY A 22 15.92 11.05 -5.47
C GLY A 22 16.11 11.15 -3.96
N ASN A 23 15.23 11.90 -3.29
CA ASN A 23 15.12 11.97 -1.85
C ASN A 23 13.65 11.84 -1.42
N ILE A 24 13.40 11.00 -0.42
CA ILE A 24 12.16 10.98 0.36
C ILE A 24 12.48 11.55 1.75
N GLU A 25 11.95 12.73 2.05
CA GLU A 25 12.10 13.41 3.34
C GLU A 25 10.82 13.21 4.15
N PHE A 26 10.87 12.51 5.28
CA PHE A 26 9.75 12.31 6.19
C PHE A 26 9.75 13.35 7.31
N ASN A 27 8.55 13.81 7.72
CA ASN A 27 8.40 14.77 8.81
C ASN A 27 8.86 14.17 10.16
N THR A 28 8.68 12.86 10.34
CA THR A 28 9.02 12.10 11.54
C THR A 28 9.93 10.93 11.20
N THR A 29 10.55 10.33 12.21
CA THR A 29 11.38 9.14 12.03
C THR A 29 10.53 7.95 11.58
N GLN A 30 10.89 7.32 10.46
CA GLN A 30 10.13 6.27 9.79
C GLN A 30 10.95 4.99 9.60
N LYS A 31 11.71 4.56 10.63
CA LYS A 31 12.64 3.43 10.53
C LYS A 31 12.01 2.16 9.92
N ILE A 32 10.88 1.71 10.46
CA ILE A 32 10.21 0.46 10.03
C ILE A 32 9.78 0.56 8.56
N LEU A 33 9.19 1.70 8.18
CA LEU A 33 8.78 1.95 6.80
C LEU A 33 9.98 1.98 5.86
N ILE A 34 11.04 2.70 6.22
CA ILE A 34 12.24 2.84 5.41
C ILE A 34 12.91 1.48 5.20
N ASP A 35 13.09 0.73 6.28
CA ASP A 35 13.63 -0.62 6.22
C ASP A 35 12.79 -1.52 5.29
N SER A 36 11.47 -1.35 5.27
CA SER A 36 10.56 -2.17 4.43
C SER A 36 10.75 -2.05 2.92
N PHE A 37 11.32 -0.97 2.41
CA PHE A 37 11.62 -0.84 0.98
C PHE A 37 13.12 -0.86 0.66
N ILE A 38 14.01 -0.63 1.64
CA ILE A 38 15.45 -0.78 1.44
C ILE A 38 15.87 -2.23 1.61
N LYS A 39 15.55 -2.85 2.76
CA LYS A 39 16.02 -4.19 3.12
C LYS A 39 15.28 -5.31 2.40
N SER A 40 14.06 -5.04 1.91
CA SER A 40 13.35 -5.94 1.01
C SER A 40 13.91 -5.96 -0.42
N GLY A 41 14.89 -5.10 -0.74
CA GLY A 41 15.51 -5.02 -2.06
C GLY A 41 14.66 -4.32 -3.12
N LEU A 42 13.54 -3.69 -2.75
CA LEU A 42 12.70 -2.92 -3.69
C LEU A 42 13.43 -1.67 -4.18
N LEU A 43 14.05 -0.91 -3.27
CA LEU A 43 14.79 0.30 -3.58
C LEU A 43 16.30 0.06 -3.43
N ASN A 44 16.89 -0.53 -4.46
CA ASN A 44 18.31 -0.87 -4.48
C ASN A 44 19.23 0.38 -4.43
N ASN A 45 20.35 0.26 -3.72
CA ASN A 45 21.34 1.33 -3.51
C ASN A 45 20.76 2.60 -2.86
N ALA A 46 19.68 2.45 -2.08
CA ALA A 46 19.20 3.51 -1.22
C ALA A 46 20.02 3.60 0.07
N ILE A 47 20.18 4.82 0.58
CA ILE A 47 20.86 5.13 1.83
C ILE A 47 19.88 5.91 2.69
N ALA A 48 19.62 5.41 3.90
CA ALA A 48 18.88 6.14 4.91
C ALA A 48 19.85 6.96 5.78
N GLU A 49 19.46 8.16 6.18
CA GLU A 49 20.15 8.86 7.27
C GLU A 49 19.97 8.14 8.61
N ASP A 50 20.90 8.33 9.54
CA ASP A 50 20.88 7.72 10.89
C ASP A 50 19.59 8.04 11.67
N ASN A 51 18.98 9.20 11.41
CA ASN A 51 17.73 9.63 12.02
C ASN A 51 16.47 8.97 11.42
N TYR A 52 16.64 8.21 10.33
CA TYR A 52 15.57 7.59 9.53
C TYR A 52 14.46 8.59 9.13
N LYS A 53 14.85 9.82 8.78
CA LYS A 53 13.97 10.84 8.21
C LYS A 53 14.22 11.09 6.73
N ASN A 54 15.40 10.77 6.22
CA ASN A 54 15.73 10.95 4.81
C ASN A 54 16.17 9.64 4.19
N VAL A 55 15.76 9.41 2.93
CA VAL A 55 16.24 8.31 2.11
C VAL A 55 16.70 8.85 0.76
N TYR A 56 17.97 8.63 0.45
CA TYR A 56 18.59 9.02 -0.81
C TYR A 56 18.80 7.82 -1.70
N PHE A 57 18.52 7.95 -3.00
CA PHE A 57 18.71 6.88 -3.98
C PHE A 57 18.92 7.45 -5.38
N LYS A 58 19.48 6.64 -6.28
CA LYS A 58 19.62 7.02 -7.70
C LYS A 58 18.37 6.60 -8.47
N CYS A 59 17.87 7.48 -9.34
CA CYS A 59 16.73 7.17 -10.19
C CYS A 59 16.81 7.87 -11.57
N SER A 60 16.12 7.32 -12.57
CA SER A 60 15.85 7.96 -13.85
C SER A 60 14.52 8.72 -13.84
N SER A 61 13.56 8.27 -13.02
CA SER A 61 12.25 8.91 -12.83
C SER A 61 11.73 8.69 -11.41
N MET A 62 10.92 9.64 -10.95
CA MET A 62 10.24 9.60 -9.65
C MET A 62 8.96 10.44 -9.72
N CYS A 63 7.81 9.85 -9.38
CA CYS A 63 6.49 10.50 -9.33
C CYS A 63 5.53 9.69 -8.43
N LEU A 64 4.37 10.24 -8.11
CA LEU A 64 3.32 9.48 -7.44
C LEU A 64 2.48 8.70 -8.46
N LEU A 65 1.89 7.59 -8.05
CA LEU A 65 1.09 6.73 -8.94
C LEU A 65 -0.07 7.50 -9.59
N GLN A 66 -0.67 8.44 -8.85
CA GLN A 66 -1.75 9.30 -9.36
C GLN A 66 -1.31 10.11 -10.59
N ASP A 67 -0.02 10.45 -10.71
CA ASP A 67 0.51 11.26 -11.81
C ASP A 67 0.63 10.45 -13.12
N VAL A 68 0.62 9.11 -13.03
CA VAL A 68 0.79 8.19 -14.16
C VAL A 68 -0.40 7.26 -14.35
N TYR A 69 -1.48 7.44 -13.58
CA TYR A 69 -2.60 6.51 -13.50
C TYR A 69 -3.27 6.24 -14.86
N GLU A 70 -3.39 7.27 -15.70
CA GLU A 70 -3.99 7.16 -17.04
C GLU A 70 -3.17 6.30 -18.00
N THR A 71 -1.86 6.17 -17.76
CA THR A 71 -0.93 5.42 -18.60
C THR A 71 -0.65 4.01 -18.08
N LEU A 72 -1.24 3.64 -16.93
CA LEU A 72 -1.09 2.31 -16.36
C LEU A 72 -1.64 1.24 -17.30
N LYS A 73 -0.84 0.19 -17.45
CA LYS A 73 -1.20 -1.05 -18.15
C LYS A 73 -1.39 -2.17 -17.13
N PRO A 74 -2.06 -3.28 -17.50
CA PRO A 74 -2.23 -4.42 -16.59
C PRO A 74 -0.92 -4.93 -15.98
N ILE A 75 0.18 -4.93 -16.77
CA ILE A 75 1.51 -5.32 -16.29
C ILE A 75 2.03 -4.46 -15.14
N ASN A 76 1.68 -3.16 -15.12
CA ASN A 76 2.05 -2.27 -14.04
C ASN A 76 1.31 -2.66 -12.75
N ILE A 77 0.02 -3.01 -12.84
CA ILE A 77 -0.76 -3.46 -11.67
C ILE A 77 -0.18 -4.77 -11.12
N TYR A 78 0.19 -5.72 -11.97
CA TYR A 78 0.85 -6.95 -11.51
C TYR A 78 2.17 -6.67 -10.78
N LYS A 79 2.95 -5.71 -11.28
CA LYS A 79 4.20 -5.27 -10.63
C LYS A 79 3.93 -4.55 -9.31
N ILE A 80 2.91 -3.70 -9.23
CA ILE A 80 2.46 -3.06 -7.98
C ILE A 80 2.09 -4.11 -6.94
N ILE A 81 1.29 -5.11 -7.33
CA ILE A 81 0.90 -6.21 -6.44
C ILE A 81 2.14 -6.91 -5.91
N TYR A 82 3.09 -7.27 -6.79
CA TYR A 82 4.35 -7.89 -6.38
C TYR A 82 5.19 -7.02 -5.42
N ASP A 83 5.39 -5.75 -5.74
CA ASP A 83 6.25 -4.86 -4.95
C ASP A 83 5.65 -4.55 -3.57
N ILE A 84 4.39 -4.11 -3.54
CA ILE A 84 3.72 -3.79 -2.27
C ILE A 84 3.59 -5.04 -1.40
N SER A 85 3.32 -6.21 -1.99
CA SER A 85 3.25 -7.44 -1.20
C SER A 85 4.62 -7.90 -0.71
N THR A 86 5.70 -7.60 -1.45
CA THR A 86 7.08 -7.84 -0.97
C THR A 86 7.41 -6.93 0.19
N GLN A 87 7.02 -5.65 0.13
CA GLN A 87 7.13 -4.71 1.24
C GLN A 87 6.35 -5.18 2.47
N MET A 88 5.09 -5.61 2.28
CA MET A 88 4.24 -6.14 3.36
C MET A 88 4.81 -7.42 3.97
N ARG A 89 5.41 -8.31 3.17
CA ARG A 89 6.06 -9.52 3.67
C ARG A 89 7.21 -9.19 4.62
N TYR A 90 8.09 -8.27 4.22
CA TYR A 90 9.17 -7.80 5.10
C TYR A 90 8.61 -7.21 6.40
N LEU A 91 7.58 -6.35 6.32
CA LEU A 91 6.97 -5.77 7.50
C LEU A 91 6.43 -6.84 8.47
N LEU A 92 5.81 -7.88 7.94
CA LEU A 92 5.25 -8.97 8.72
C LEU A 92 6.34 -9.87 9.33
N GLU A 93 7.26 -10.35 8.50
CA GLU A 93 8.23 -11.40 8.86
C GLU A 93 9.41 -10.84 9.66
N ASP A 94 9.92 -9.66 9.30
CA ASP A 94 11.13 -9.07 9.90
C ASP A 94 10.80 -8.03 10.98
N GLU A 95 9.71 -7.27 10.82
CA GLU A 95 9.37 -6.16 11.71
C GLU A 95 8.17 -6.46 12.62
N ASN A 96 7.44 -7.56 12.41
CA ASN A 96 6.20 -7.89 13.13
C ASN A 96 5.20 -6.71 13.13
N SER A 97 5.01 -6.13 11.95
CA SER A 97 4.24 -4.91 11.69
C SER A 97 3.37 -5.04 10.44
N VAL A 98 2.29 -4.25 10.39
CA VAL A 98 1.41 -4.16 9.20
C VAL A 98 0.88 -2.75 8.98
N PHE A 99 0.45 -2.46 7.76
CA PHE A 99 -0.36 -1.28 7.44
C PHE A 99 -1.82 -1.53 7.84
N ILE A 100 -2.42 -0.63 8.62
CA ILE A 100 -3.84 -0.73 9.01
C ILE A 100 -4.76 -0.47 7.80
N GLY A 101 -4.32 0.40 6.89
CA GLY A 101 -5.07 0.84 5.72
C GLY A 101 -4.17 1.41 4.64
N PHE A 102 -4.74 1.63 3.46
CA PHE A 102 -4.00 2.12 2.29
C PHE A 102 -4.68 3.33 1.66
N ASP A 103 -3.88 4.20 1.07
CA ASP A 103 -4.37 5.28 0.21
C ASP A 103 -3.50 5.28 -1.06
N PRO A 104 -4.08 5.06 -2.25
CA PRO A 104 -3.33 4.96 -3.50
C PRO A 104 -2.48 6.20 -3.81
N ARG A 105 -2.80 7.37 -3.25
CA ARG A 105 -2.02 8.61 -3.43
C ARG A 105 -0.61 8.53 -2.83
N HIS A 106 -0.39 7.60 -1.90
CA HIS A 106 0.92 7.40 -1.26
C HIS A 106 1.78 6.32 -1.91
N ILE A 107 1.44 5.91 -3.13
CA ILE A 107 2.27 4.97 -3.90
C ILE A 107 3.27 5.76 -4.73
N LEU A 108 4.55 5.62 -4.41
CA LEU A 108 5.67 6.19 -5.14
C LEU A 108 6.05 5.28 -6.31
N VAL A 109 6.24 5.86 -7.49
CA VAL A 109 6.75 5.20 -8.68
C VAL A 109 8.18 5.65 -8.92
N VAL A 110 9.11 4.70 -8.92
CA VAL A 110 10.55 4.91 -9.16
C VAL A 110 10.98 4.14 -10.41
N ASN A 111 11.71 4.81 -11.31
CA ASN A 111 12.24 4.23 -12.55
C ASN A 111 11.16 3.54 -13.41
N ASP A 112 9.92 4.03 -13.34
CA ASP A 112 8.73 3.54 -14.06
C ASP A 112 8.35 2.07 -13.80
N ASN A 113 9.02 1.37 -12.86
CA ASN A 113 8.86 -0.07 -12.64
C ASN A 113 9.01 -0.52 -11.18
N THR A 114 9.27 0.39 -10.24
CA THR A 114 9.32 0.10 -8.81
C THR A 114 8.23 0.88 -8.10
N TYR A 115 7.40 0.18 -7.32
CA TYR A 115 6.24 0.76 -6.65
C TYR A 115 6.38 0.59 -5.14
N LEU A 116 6.38 1.71 -4.41
CA LEU A 116 6.57 1.70 -2.95
C LEU A 116 5.39 2.37 -2.27
N TYR A 117 4.82 1.74 -1.23
CA TYR A 117 3.90 2.45 -0.35
C TYR A 117 4.70 3.21 0.70
N ILE A 118 4.60 4.54 0.70
CA ILE A 118 5.49 5.42 1.50
C ILE A 118 4.76 6.20 2.59
N ASN A 119 3.56 5.78 2.99
CA ASN A 119 2.91 6.35 4.17
C ASN A 119 3.04 5.44 5.40
N GLY A 120 3.80 5.92 6.39
CA GLY A 120 4.05 5.21 7.65
C GLY A 120 3.10 5.57 8.80
N THR A 121 2.15 6.49 8.63
CA THR A 121 1.28 6.92 9.74
C THR A 121 0.40 5.80 10.30
N HIS A 122 0.01 4.85 9.45
CA HIS A 122 -0.85 3.74 9.83
C HIS A 122 -0.09 2.41 9.89
N LEU A 123 1.18 2.44 10.31
CA LEU A 123 1.92 1.22 10.67
C LEU A 123 1.61 0.82 12.12
N ALA A 124 1.14 -0.40 12.31
CA ALA A 124 0.88 -0.99 13.62
C ALA A 124 1.86 -2.13 13.91
N LYS A 125 2.14 -2.35 15.19
CA LYS A 125 2.85 -3.55 15.68
C LYS A 125 1.84 -4.65 15.99
N ILE A 126 2.19 -5.89 15.66
CA ILE A 126 1.36 -7.06 15.91
C ILE A 126 1.70 -7.61 17.30
N ASP A 127 0.68 -7.89 18.11
CA ASP A 127 0.84 -8.51 19.42
C ASP A 127 0.95 -10.04 19.33
N LYS A 128 1.20 -10.69 20.47
CA LYS A 128 1.35 -12.16 20.55
C LYS A 128 0.08 -12.93 20.19
N GLN A 129 -1.07 -12.26 20.15
CA GLN A 129 -2.37 -12.83 19.81
C GLN A 129 -2.75 -12.52 18.35
N GLU A 130 -1.79 -12.12 17.52
CA GLU A 130 -2.00 -11.77 16.11
C GLU A 130 -2.95 -10.58 15.92
N ASN A 131 -2.94 -9.62 16.85
CA ASN A 131 -3.77 -8.42 16.76
C ASN A 131 -2.92 -7.15 16.69
N ILE A 132 -3.53 -6.11 16.14
CA ILE A 132 -3.07 -4.74 16.23
C ILE A 132 -3.98 -3.96 17.18
N GLU A 133 -3.40 -2.99 17.88
CA GLU A 133 -4.14 -2.10 18.77
C GLU A 133 -4.55 -0.83 18.03
N ILE A 134 -5.85 -0.55 17.98
CA ILE A 134 -6.41 0.68 17.45
C ILE A 134 -6.71 1.61 18.62
N LYS A 135 -5.93 2.69 18.74
CA LYS A 135 -6.06 3.67 19.84
C LYS A 135 -6.94 4.85 19.50
N TYR A 136 -7.03 5.17 18.21
CA TYR A 136 -7.74 6.31 17.68
C TYR A 136 -8.56 5.84 16.48
N PRO A 137 -9.72 6.46 16.23
CA PRO A 137 -10.50 6.11 15.06
C PRO A 137 -9.65 6.36 13.80
N PRO A 138 -9.49 5.36 12.92
CA PRO A 138 -8.74 5.55 11.69
C PRO A 138 -9.48 6.56 10.80
N ASN A 139 -8.75 7.49 10.16
CA ASN A 139 -9.38 8.41 9.22
C ASN A 139 -9.87 7.63 7.99
N SER A 140 -11.17 7.39 7.89
CA SER A 140 -11.80 6.61 6.83
C SER A 140 -12.04 7.39 5.53
N GLU A 141 -11.95 8.71 5.55
CA GLU A 141 -12.24 9.53 4.37
C GLU A 141 -11.15 9.42 3.30
N ASP A 142 -9.93 9.07 3.67
CA ASP A 142 -8.80 8.98 2.75
C ASP A 142 -8.29 7.54 2.56
N PHE A 143 -8.54 6.67 3.54
CA PHE A 143 -7.97 5.32 3.56
C PHE A 143 -8.98 4.24 3.21
N ILE A 144 -8.51 3.24 2.49
CA ILE A 144 -9.13 1.94 2.26
C ILE A 144 -8.86 1.09 3.50
N LEU A 145 -9.91 0.79 4.27
CA LEU A 145 -9.87 0.00 5.50
C LEU A 145 -10.62 -1.32 5.33
N ALA A 146 -10.33 -2.30 6.18
CA ALA A 146 -11.12 -3.53 6.26
C ALA A 146 -12.50 -3.26 6.89
N PRO A 147 -13.55 -4.04 6.57
CA PRO A 147 -14.91 -3.82 7.06
C PRO A 147 -14.97 -3.74 8.60
N GLU A 148 -14.24 -4.60 9.31
CA GLU A 148 -14.23 -4.61 10.77
C GLU A 148 -13.66 -3.35 11.43
N LEU A 149 -12.91 -2.52 10.69
CA LEU A 149 -12.42 -1.23 11.20
C LEU A 149 -13.52 -0.16 11.19
N TYR A 150 -14.57 -0.33 10.39
CA TYR A 150 -15.75 0.54 10.38
C TYR A 150 -16.78 0.17 11.46
N GLU A 151 -16.70 -1.04 11.99
CA GLU A 151 -17.63 -1.58 13.00
C GLU A 151 -17.16 -1.31 14.44
N ILE A 152 -16.06 -0.58 14.64
CA ILE A 152 -15.52 -0.27 15.97
C ILE A 152 -16.49 0.63 16.74
N SER A 153 -17.01 0.14 17.86
CA SER A 153 -17.85 0.91 18.78
C SER A 153 -17.10 1.48 19.98
N GLU A 154 -15.92 0.94 20.32
CA GLU A 154 -15.16 1.29 21.52
C GLU A 154 -13.65 1.37 21.24
N LEU A 155 -12.97 2.26 21.96
CA LEU A 155 -11.52 2.45 21.86
C LEU A 155 -10.88 2.52 23.26
N PRO A 156 -9.65 2.00 23.44
CA PRO A 156 -8.87 1.25 22.46
C PRO A 156 -9.46 -0.13 22.19
N CYS A 157 -9.26 -0.67 20.99
CA CYS A 157 -9.69 -2.03 20.64
C CYS A 157 -8.56 -2.81 19.96
N LYS A 158 -8.76 -4.13 19.86
CA LYS A 158 -7.84 -5.05 19.19
C LYS A 158 -8.51 -5.67 17.99
N ILE A 159 -7.82 -5.63 16.86
CA ILE A 159 -8.28 -6.21 15.59
C ILE A 159 -7.21 -7.12 15.04
N ASN A 160 -7.60 -8.24 14.42
CA ASN A 160 -6.64 -9.15 13.82
C ASN A 160 -5.83 -8.44 12.72
N TYR A 161 -4.52 -8.66 12.69
CA TYR A 161 -3.61 -7.94 11.77
C TYR A 161 -3.96 -8.16 10.27
N LYS A 162 -4.69 -9.23 9.95
CA LYS A 162 -5.16 -9.55 8.60
C LYS A 162 -6.22 -8.57 8.07
N CYS A 163 -6.63 -7.55 8.84
CA CYS A 163 -7.29 -6.36 8.30
C CYS A 163 -6.45 -5.75 7.15
N SER A 164 -5.13 -5.74 7.30
CA SER A 164 -4.17 -5.25 6.29
C SER A 164 -4.32 -5.96 4.93
N TYR A 165 -4.59 -7.26 4.96
CA TYR A 165 -4.73 -8.07 3.74
C TYR A 165 -6.01 -7.72 2.97
N TYR A 166 -7.09 -7.44 3.68
CA TYR A 166 -8.33 -6.99 3.05
C TYR A 166 -8.14 -5.62 2.42
N SER A 167 -7.57 -4.66 3.16
CA SER A 167 -7.33 -3.30 2.70
C SER A 167 -6.45 -3.26 1.44
N VAL A 168 -5.37 -4.04 1.39
CA VAL A 168 -4.53 -4.11 0.19
C VAL A 168 -5.23 -4.84 -0.97
N GLY A 169 -6.06 -5.84 -0.67
CA GLY A 169 -6.89 -6.52 -1.67
C GLY A 169 -7.86 -5.55 -2.36
N ILE A 170 -8.52 -4.69 -1.58
CA ILE A 170 -9.42 -3.66 -2.13
C ILE A 170 -8.63 -2.61 -2.91
N LEU A 171 -7.45 -2.20 -2.46
CA LEU A 171 -6.57 -1.32 -3.21
C LEU A 171 -6.28 -1.87 -4.62
N TYR A 172 -5.92 -3.16 -4.72
CA TYR A 172 -5.65 -3.78 -6.01
C TYR A 172 -6.91 -3.91 -6.87
N LEU A 173 -8.05 -4.28 -6.27
CA LEU A 173 -9.33 -4.35 -6.98
C LEU A 173 -9.75 -2.98 -7.51
N TYR A 174 -9.57 -1.93 -6.71
CA TYR A 174 -9.76 -0.53 -7.08
C TYR A 174 -8.89 -0.15 -8.28
N MET A 175 -7.62 -0.57 -8.30
CA MET A 175 -6.74 -0.31 -9.44
C MET A 175 -7.23 -0.93 -10.74
N PHE A 176 -7.66 -2.20 -10.72
CA PHE A 176 -8.25 -2.84 -11.91
C PHE A 176 -9.56 -2.15 -12.33
N LYS A 177 -10.47 -1.89 -11.38
CA LYS A 177 -11.73 -1.18 -11.62
C LYS A 177 -11.47 0.15 -12.33
N THR A 178 -10.60 1.00 -11.78
CA THR A 178 -10.34 2.31 -12.36
C THR A 178 -9.59 2.24 -13.69
N MET A 179 -8.65 1.31 -13.86
CA MET A 179 -7.95 1.15 -15.13
C MET A 179 -8.91 0.78 -16.28
N GLU A 180 -9.80 -0.19 -16.04
CA GLU A 180 -10.70 -0.76 -17.05
C GLU A 180 -11.95 0.09 -17.31
N THR A 181 -12.57 0.60 -16.24
CA THR A 181 -13.85 1.33 -16.34
C THR A 181 -13.69 2.85 -16.37
N LYS A 182 -12.48 3.36 -16.10
CA LYS A 182 -12.20 4.79 -15.85
C LYS A 182 -13.01 5.39 -14.69
N ASN A 183 -13.67 4.55 -13.87
CA ASN A 183 -14.38 4.98 -12.69
C ASN A 183 -13.45 5.03 -11.47
N MET A 184 -13.29 6.22 -10.88
CA MET A 184 -12.48 6.45 -9.68
C MET A 184 -13.29 6.38 -8.37
N GLN A 185 -14.59 6.06 -8.43
CA GLN A 185 -15.41 5.86 -7.24
C GLN A 185 -14.84 4.74 -6.36
N LYS A 186 -14.75 5.04 -5.06
CA LYS A 186 -14.36 4.07 -4.04
C LYS A 186 -15.26 2.84 -4.09
N ILE A 187 -14.68 1.71 -3.69
CA ILE A 187 -15.42 0.46 -3.49
C ILE A 187 -15.92 0.48 -2.04
N ASP A 188 -17.20 0.18 -1.82
CA ASP A 188 -17.69 0.01 -0.46
C ASP A 188 -17.15 -1.31 0.09
N THR A 189 -16.30 -1.21 1.12
CA THR A 189 -15.63 -2.35 1.71
C THR A 189 -16.57 -3.28 2.47
N ASN A 190 -17.78 -2.82 2.80
CA ASN A 190 -18.84 -3.60 3.43
C ASN A 190 -19.78 -4.27 2.40
N ASP A 191 -19.78 -3.81 1.15
CA ASP A 191 -20.61 -4.37 0.08
C ASP A 191 -19.95 -5.58 -0.58
N VAL A 192 -20.20 -6.74 0.00
CA VAL A 192 -19.69 -8.04 -0.49
C VAL A 192 -20.23 -8.36 -1.89
N GLU A 193 -21.43 -7.87 -2.24
CA GLU A 193 -22.02 -8.10 -3.57
C GLU A 193 -21.34 -7.26 -4.63
N GLU A 194 -21.06 -5.97 -4.37
CA GLU A 194 -20.25 -5.10 -5.23
C GLU A 194 -18.89 -5.75 -5.50
N ILE A 195 -18.18 -6.17 -4.44
CA ILE A 195 -16.85 -6.77 -4.54
C ILE A 195 -16.89 -8.06 -5.37
N SER A 196 -17.85 -8.94 -5.11
CA SER A 196 -18.03 -10.21 -5.84
C SER A 196 -18.34 -9.97 -7.31
N GLN A 197 -19.17 -8.97 -7.60
CA GLN A 197 -19.53 -8.60 -8.97
C GLN A 197 -18.32 -8.03 -9.71
N LEU A 198 -17.57 -7.10 -9.10
CA LEU A 198 -16.34 -6.54 -9.69
C LEU A 198 -15.32 -7.63 -10.03
N LEU A 199 -15.08 -8.58 -9.12
CA LEU A 199 -14.16 -9.70 -9.37
C LEU A 199 -14.56 -10.54 -10.60
N LYS A 200 -15.87 -10.71 -10.86
CA LYS A 200 -16.39 -11.50 -11.98
C LYS A 200 -16.43 -10.73 -13.31
N THR A 201 -16.58 -9.42 -13.26
CA THR A 201 -16.75 -8.58 -14.48
C THR A 201 -15.43 -8.03 -15.01
N LEU A 202 -14.43 -7.82 -14.16
CA LEU A 202 -13.13 -7.31 -14.56
C LEU A 202 -12.32 -8.37 -15.33
N SER A 203 -11.35 -7.91 -16.12
CA SER A 203 -10.51 -8.78 -16.96
C SER A 203 -9.69 -9.82 -16.19
N ILE A 204 -9.58 -9.66 -14.87
CA ILE A 204 -8.90 -10.59 -13.98
C ILE A 204 -9.70 -11.85 -13.67
N ASN A 205 -10.99 -11.94 -14.02
CA ASN A 205 -11.82 -13.10 -13.72
C ASN A 205 -11.17 -14.41 -14.19
N HIS A 206 -11.19 -15.44 -13.33
CA HIS A 206 -10.52 -16.74 -13.53
C HIS A 206 -9.00 -16.71 -13.73
N THR A 207 -8.33 -15.58 -13.51
CA THR A 207 -6.86 -15.52 -13.49
C THR A 207 -6.30 -15.83 -12.09
N LYS A 208 -4.98 -16.01 -12.00
CA LYS A 208 -4.28 -16.12 -10.71
C LYS A 208 -4.55 -14.94 -9.78
N ILE A 209 -4.68 -13.74 -10.34
CA ILE A 209 -4.97 -12.51 -9.57
C ILE A 209 -6.38 -12.54 -8.99
N PHE A 210 -7.37 -13.06 -9.73
CA PHE A 210 -8.71 -13.25 -9.18
C PHE A 210 -8.70 -14.15 -7.95
N TYR A 211 -8.04 -15.31 -8.00
CA TYR A 211 -7.94 -16.20 -6.86
C TYR A 211 -7.11 -15.61 -5.70
N PHE A 212 -6.07 -14.83 -6.02
CA PHE A 212 -5.33 -14.06 -5.04
C PHE A 212 -6.23 -13.06 -4.29
N LEU A 213 -7.01 -12.26 -5.02
CA LEU A 213 -7.91 -11.29 -4.42
C LEU A 213 -9.05 -11.95 -3.64
N GLN A 214 -9.61 -13.06 -4.13
CA GLN A 214 -10.61 -13.84 -3.38
C GLN A 214 -10.09 -14.28 -2.01
N ARG A 215 -8.82 -14.66 -1.90
CA ARG A 215 -8.20 -15.01 -0.61
C ARG A 215 -7.96 -13.79 0.27
N CYS A 216 -7.61 -12.65 -0.30
CA CYS A 216 -7.42 -11.41 0.46
C CYS A 216 -8.75 -10.88 1.03
N LEU A 217 -9.81 -10.98 0.24
CA LEU A 217 -11.13 -10.35 0.46
C LEU A 217 -12.13 -11.28 1.18
N GLN A 218 -11.64 -12.23 1.97
CA GLN A 218 -12.50 -13.04 2.82
C GLN A 218 -13.11 -12.19 3.94
N LYS A 219 -14.41 -12.35 4.22
CA LYS A 219 -15.09 -11.60 5.28
C LYS A 219 -14.46 -11.86 6.65
N ASN A 220 -14.25 -13.12 7.00
CA ASN A 220 -13.58 -13.51 8.25
C ASN A 220 -12.06 -13.27 8.14
N PRO A 221 -11.45 -12.41 8.99
CA PRO A 221 -10.01 -12.13 8.98
C PRO A 221 -9.13 -13.37 9.00
N VAL A 222 -9.50 -14.39 9.77
CA VAL A 222 -8.68 -15.61 9.96
C VAL A 222 -8.44 -16.34 8.63
N ASN A 223 -9.42 -16.30 7.73
CA ASN A 223 -9.37 -16.96 6.42
C ASN A 223 -8.58 -16.15 5.37
N ARG A 224 -8.18 -14.91 5.67
CA ARG A 224 -7.48 -14.06 4.73
C ARG A 224 -6.03 -14.49 4.56
N GLN A 225 -5.53 -14.44 3.33
CA GLN A 225 -4.17 -14.84 2.97
C GLN A 225 -3.62 -14.00 1.81
N ILE A 226 -2.35 -13.58 1.92
CA ILE A 226 -1.56 -13.05 0.79
C ILE A 226 -0.65 -14.18 0.30
N LEU A 227 -1.09 -14.89 -0.74
CA LEU A 227 -0.33 -15.98 -1.35
C LEU A 227 -0.20 -15.75 -2.85
N PHE A 228 1.02 -15.42 -3.28
CA PHE A 228 1.39 -15.40 -4.69
C PHE A 228 1.56 -16.84 -5.17
N ILE A 229 0.76 -17.24 -6.16
CA ILE A 229 0.80 -18.57 -6.79
C ILE A 229 1.04 -18.40 -8.28
#